data_AF-A0A1I7U1J8-F1
#
_entry.id   AF-A0A1I7U1J8-F1
#
_cell.length_a   1.000
_cell.length_b   1.000
_cell.length_c   1.000
_cell.angle_alpha   90.00
_cell.angle_beta   90.00
_cell.angle_gamma   90.00
#
_symmetry.space_group_name_H-M   'P 1'
#
loop_
_entity.id
_entity.type
_entity.pdbx_description
1 polymer ?
#
loop_
_entity_poly.entity_id
_entity_poly.type
_entity_poly.pdbx_seq_one_letter_code
_entity_poly.pdbx_strand_id
1 'polypeptide(L)'
;MDAIHGSPMTQSSPASSPPSQRQSISASSNRPSRKCTVCSITETCKWRNVRSNDGILCNACFIYQRKYDSTRPDKAQNNYKKRKEDKNKMKSVNK
;
A
#
# COMPACT_ATOMS: atom_id res chain seq x y z
N MET A 1 -32.64 -53.23 3.69
CA MET A 1 -31.84 -52.08 4.16
C MET A 1 -31.13 -51.51 2.95
N ASP A 2 -31.61 -50.34 2.54
CA ASP A 2 -31.47 -49.73 1.23
C ASP A 2 -30.04 -49.37 0.81
N ALA A 3 -29.80 -49.50 -0.50
CA ALA A 3 -28.63 -48.95 -1.18
C ALA A 3 -28.79 -47.43 -1.31
N ILE A 4 -27.83 -46.65 -0.78
CA ILE A 4 -27.75 -45.20 -1.02
C ILE A 4 -26.50 -44.86 -1.82
N HIS A 5 -26.80 -44.36 -3.00
CA HIS A 5 -26.04 -43.60 -3.99
C HIS A 5 -25.05 -42.56 -3.44
N GLY A 6 -23.99 -42.29 -4.20
CA GLY A 6 -23.68 -40.90 -4.59
C GLY A 6 -22.38 -40.27 -4.10
N SER A 7 -21.33 -40.42 -4.94
CA SER A 7 -20.41 -39.38 -5.45
C SER A 7 -19.53 -38.48 -4.54
N PRO A 8 -18.32 -38.15 -5.03
CA PRO A 8 -17.26 -37.45 -4.30
C PRO A 8 -17.55 -35.96 -4.14
N MET A 9 -17.20 -35.40 -2.98
CA MET A 9 -17.23 -33.95 -2.78
C MET A 9 -16.07 -33.30 -3.52
N THR A 10 -16.40 -32.67 -4.65
CA THR A 10 -15.53 -31.85 -5.47
C THR A 10 -15.00 -30.66 -4.67
N GLN A 11 -13.69 -30.44 -4.71
CA GLN A 11 -13.03 -29.24 -4.18
C GLN A 11 -13.37 -28.03 -5.06
N SER A 12 -14.29 -27.19 -4.61
CA SER A 12 -14.63 -25.94 -5.26
C SER A 12 -13.57 -24.87 -4.94
N SER A 13 -12.61 -24.70 -5.83
CA SER A 13 -11.86 -23.44 -5.94
C SER A 13 -12.74 -22.40 -6.64
N PRO A 14 -12.94 -21.19 -6.08
CA PRO A 14 -13.30 -20.05 -6.91
C PRO A 14 -12.06 -19.20 -7.22
N ALA A 15 -11.91 -18.98 -8.51
CA ALA A 15 -10.89 -18.22 -9.18
C ALA A 15 -10.74 -16.78 -8.66
N SER A 16 -9.47 -16.35 -8.63
CA SER A 16 -8.96 -15.04 -9.04
C SER A 16 -10.01 -13.95 -9.24
N SER A 17 -10.33 -13.21 -8.18
CA SER A 17 -10.95 -11.89 -8.34
C SER A 17 -9.96 -10.96 -9.06
N PRO A 18 -10.38 -10.21 -10.09
CA PRO A 18 -9.51 -9.21 -10.71
C PRO A 18 -9.13 -8.13 -9.68
N PRO A 19 -7.91 -7.56 -9.74
CA PRO A 19 -7.53 -6.50 -8.83
C PRO A 19 -8.43 -5.28 -9.07
N SER A 20 -9.37 -5.08 -8.15
CA SER A 20 -10.26 -3.93 -8.14
C SER A 20 -9.43 -2.65 -8.22
N GLN A 21 -9.54 -2.00 -9.38
CA GLN A 21 -9.24 -0.63 -9.71
C GLN A 21 -8.35 0.08 -8.69
N ARG A 22 -7.05 0.17 -9.00
CA ARG A 22 -6.13 1.12 -8.36
C ARG A 22 -6.65 2.52 -8.65
N GLN A 23 -7.55 3.02 -7.80
CA GLN A 23 -7.94 4.41 -7.78
C GLN A 23 -6.69 5.20 -7.41
N SER A 24 -5.94 5.61 -8.44
CA SER A 24 -4.96 6.67 -8.34
C SER A 24 -5.75 7.95 -8.08
N ILE A 25 -6.14 8.17 -6.82
CA ILE A 25 -6.63 9.46 -6.38
C ILE A 25 -5.41 10.38 -6.50
N SER A 26 -5.25 11.02 -7.65
CA SER A 26 -4.40 12.17 -7.84
C SER A 26 -4.97 13.28 -6.98
N ALA A 27 -4.70 13.21 -5.68
CA ALA A 27 -5.09 14.20 -4.70
C ALA A 27 -4.18 15.43 -4.86
N SER A 28 -4.40 16.17 -5.94
CA SER A 28 -3.98 17.56 -6.01
C SER A 28 -4.97 18.40 -5.22
N SER A 29 -4.43 19.37 -4.49
CA SER A 29 -5.09 20.54 -3.91
C SER A 29 -5.45 20.49 -2.41
N ASN A 30 -4.54 21.07 -1.63
CA ASN A 30 -4.80 21.95 -0.47
C ASN A 30 -5.40 21.39 0.82
N ARG A 31 -5.24 20.09 1.12
CA ARG A 31 -5.43 19.58 2.49
C ARG A 31 -4.11 19.70 3.26
N PRO A 32 -4.12 19.95 4.60
CA PRO A 32 -2.90 19.95 5.40
C PRO A 32 -2.09 18.71 5.07
N SER A 33 -0.84 18.91 4.71
CA SER A 33 0.04 17.87 4.18
C SER A 33 0.24 16.79 5.25
N ARG A 34 -0.60 15.76 5.19
CA ARG A 34 -0.39 14.54 5.97
C ARG A 34 1.02 14.07 5.62
N LYS A 35 1.86 13.91 6.63
CA LYS A 35 3.24 13.47 6.51
C LYS A 35 3.41 12.16 7.26
N CYS A 36 4.11 11.20 6.66
CA CYS A 36 4.45 9.97 7.34
C CYS A 36 5.43 10.26 8.48
N THR A 37 5.18 9.79 9.70
CA THR A 37 6.10 10.01 10.83
C THR A 37 7.47 9.34 10.62
N VAL A 38 7.50 8.20 9.92
CA VAL A 38 8.73 7.40 9.74
C VAL A 38 9.60 7.89 8.57
N CYS A 39 8.99 8.26 7.45
CA CYS A 39 9.74 8.59 6.22
C CYS A 39 9.42 9.98 5.64
N SER A 40 8.57 10.75 6.31
CA SER A 40 8.22 12.14 5.99
C SER A 40 7.66 12.38 4.59
N ILE A 41 7.24 11.32 3.89
CA ILE A 41 6.58 11.46 2.59
C ILE A 41 5.21 12.12 2.79
N THR A 42 4.81 12.94 1.83
CA THR A 42 3.52 13.65 1.81
C THR A 42 2.56 13.11 0.74
N GLU A 43 3.02 12.13 -0.05
CA GLU A 43 2.25 11.47 -1.09
C GLU A 43 2.26 9.96 -0.85
N THR A 44 1.09 9.36 -0.73
CA THR A 44 0.93 7.91 -0.61
C THR A 44 -0.45 7.53 -1.11
N CYS A 45 -0.58 6.34 -1.70
CA CYS A 45 -1.89 5.85 -2.16
C CYS A 45 -2.87 5.65 -1.00
N LYS A 46 -2.37 5.37 0.20
CA LYS A 46 -3.18 5.18 1.41
C LYS A 46 -2.43 5.70 2.63
N TRP A 47 -3.15 6.51 3.41
CA TRP A 47 -2.74 6.92 4.74
C TRP A 47 -3.27 5.92 5.76
N ARG A 48 -2.45 5.61 6.76
CA ARG A 48 -2.79 4.72 7.87
C ARG A 48 -2.64 5.50 9.16
N ASN A 49 -3.72 5.60 9.93
CA ASN A 49 -3.69 6.16 11.28
C ASN A 49 -3.33 5.02 12.23
N VAL A 50 -2.19 5.15 12.90
CA VAL A 50 -1.76 4.19 13.91
C VAL A 50 -2.13 4.75 15.27
N ARG A 51 -2.76 3.93 16.12
CA ARG A 51 -3.14 4.33 17.49
C ARG A 51 -1.92 4.48 18.40
N SER A 52 -0.82 3.82 18.04
CA SER A 52 0.49 3.91 18.69
C SER A 52 1.13 5.29 18.52
N ASN A 53 2.16 5.57 19.31
CA ASN A 53 2.92 6.84 19.32
C ASN A 53 3.48 7.23 17.92
N ASP A 54 3.56 6.28 16.99
CA ASP A 54 3.97 6.47 15.59
C ASP A 54 3.06 7.39 14.74
N GLY A 55 1.85 7.74 15.20
CA GLY A 55 0.99 8.72 14.53
C GLY A 55 0.51 8.27 13.13
N ILE A 56 0.65 9.13 12.12
CA ILE A 56 0.18 8.85 10.75
C ILE A 56 1.31 8.22 9.94
N LEU A 57 1.09 7.04 9.39
CA LEU A 57 2.03 6.33 8.52
C LEU A 57 1.54 6.27 7.08
N CYS A 58 2.49 6.19 6.14
CA CYS A 58 2.19 5.77 4.77
C CYS A 58 1.96 4.26 4.70
N ASN A 59 1.34 3.79 3.62
CA ASN A 59 1.03 2.37 3.44
C ASN A 59 2.29 1.49 3.52
N ALA A 60 3.41 1.92 2.92
CA ALA A 60 4.64 1.13 2.93
C ALA A 60 5.23 0.99 4.34
N CYS A 61 5.27 2.07 5.13
CA CYS A 61 5.79 2.02 6.49
C CYS A 61 4.89 1.20 7.41
N PHE A 62 3.56 1.35 7.29
CA PHE A 62 2.61 0.57 8.08
C PHE A 62 2.74 -0.94 7.82
N ILE A 63 2.80 -1.36 6.55
CA ILE A 63 2.92 -2.78 6.21
C ILE A 63 4.27 -3.34 6.65
N TYR A 64 5.34 -2.55 6.58
CA TYR A 64 6.65 -2.97 7.05
C TYR A 64 6.67 -3.18 8.57
N GLN A 65 6.17 -2.21 9.33
CA GLN A 65 6.08 -2.31 10.79
C GLN A 65 5.22 -3.51 11.21
N ARG A 66 4.06 -3.72 10.57
CA ARG A 66 3.18 -4.88 10.85
C ARG A 66 3.79 -6.23 10.56
N LYS A 67 4.77 -6.31 9.65
CA LYS A 67 5.36 -7.58 9.19
C LYS A 67 6.64 -7.93 9.93
N TYR A 68 7.44 -6.94 10.30
CA TYR A 68 8.77 -7.13 10.85
C TYR A 68 8.93 -6.54 12.26
N ASP A 69 7.86 -5.96 12.82
CA ASP A 69 7.83 -5.25 14.10
C ASP A 69 8.99 -4.24 14.26
N SER A 70 9.44 -3.70 13.13
CA SER A 70 10.63 -2.87 13.01
C SER A 70 10.38 -1.70 12.06
N THR A 71 11.16 -0.65 12.20
CA THR A 71 11.11 0.51 11.30
C THR A 71 11.65 0.16 9.92
N ARG A 72 11.02 0.71 8.88
CA ARG A 72 11.44 0.51 7.48
C ARG A 72 12.89 0.99 7.26
N PRO A 73 13.79 0.16 6.71
CA PRO A 73 15.20 0.52 6.56
C PRO A 73 15.39 1.71 5.61
N ASP A 74 16.37 2.54 5.91
CA ASP A 74 16.65 3.80 5.19
C ASP A 74 16.82 3.59 3.69
N LYS A 75 17.53 2.52 3.28
CA LYS A 75 17.69 2.14 1.86
C LYS A 75 16.35 2.10 1.11
N ALA A 76 15.32 1.51 1.72
CA ALA A 76 14.01 1.40 1.10
C ALA A 76 13.28 2.75 1.06
N GLN A 77 13.52 3.61 2.06
CA GLN A 77 13.00 4.98 2.09
C GLN A 77 13.64 5.85 1.00
N ASN A 78 14.96 5.79 0.87
CA ASN A 78 15.71 6.58 -0.10
C ASN A 78 15.37 6.21 -1.55
N ASN A 79 15.18 4.92 -1.85
CA ASN A 79 14.72 4.48 -3.17
C ASN A 79 13.38 5.12 -3.58
N TYR A 80 12.47 5.32 -2.63
CA TYR A 80 11.20 6.00 -2.91
C TYR A 80 11.42 7.50 -3.18
N LYS A 81 12.27 8.17 -2.39
CA LYS A 81 12.62 9.59 -2.57
C LYS A 81 13.24 9.82 -3.96
N LYS A 82 14.24 9.01 -4.33
CA LYS A 82 14.91 9.05 -5.63
C LYS A 82 13.93 8.96 -6.80
N ARG A 83 13.03 7.97 -6.79
CA ARG A 83 11.99 7.83 -7.83
C ARG A 83 11.07 9.04 -7.94
N LYS A 84 10.82 9.72 -6.82
CA LYS A 84 10.00 10.94 -6.82
C LYS A 84 10.77 12.12 -7.42
N GLU A 85 12.06 12.24 -7.11
CA GLU A 85 12.96 13.23 -7.73
C GLU A 85 13.07 13.01 -9.23
N ASP A 86 13.24 11.77 -9.68
CA ASP A 86 13.27 11.40 -11.10
C ASP A 86 11.96 11.79 -11.81
N LYS A 87 10.81 11.56 -11.17
CA LYS A 87 9.50 12.02 -11.70
C LYS A 87 9.38 13.53 -11.74
N ASN A 88 9.91 14.24 -10.75
CA ASN A 88 9.90 15.70 -10.74
C ASN A 88 10.79 16.26 -11.85
N LYS A 89 11.95 15.64 -12.10
CA LYS A 89 12.85 15.99 -13.20
C LYS A 89 12.17 15.77 -14.56
N MET A 90 11.50 14.64 -14.76
CA MET A 90 10.74 14.36 -16.00
C MET A 90 9.63 15.40 -16.24
N LYS A 91 8.89 15.79 -15.19
CA LYS A 91 7.89 16.87 -15.28
C LYS A 91 8.49 18.22 -15.67
N SER A 92 9.71 18.50 -15.24
CA SER A 92 10.41 19.75 -15.57
C SER A 92 10.94 19.78 -17.01
N VAL A 93 11.18 18.63 -17.63
CA VAL A 93 11.64 18.52 -19.03
C VAL A 93 10.47 18.64 -20.01
N ASN A 94 9.27 18.22 -19.61
CA ASN A 94 8.05 18.33 -20.41
C ASN A 94 7.31 19.67 -20.25
N LYS A 95 7.94 20.67 -19.64
CA LYS A 95 7.40 22.03 -19.46
C LYS A 95 8.17 22.99 -20.33
#